data_AF-A0A814Z9I5-F1
#
_entry.id   AF-A0A814Z9I5-F1
#
_cell.length_a   1.000
_cell.length_b   1.000
_cell.length_c   1.000
_cell.angle_alpha   90.00
_cell.angle_beta   90.00
_cell.angle_gamma   90.00
#
_symmetry.space_group_name_H-M   'P 1'
#
loop_
_entity.id
_entity.type
_entity.pdbx_description
1 polymer ?
#
loop_
_entity_poly.entity_id
_entity_poly.type
_entity_poly.pdbx_seq_one_letter_code
_entity_poly.pdbx_strand_id
1 'polypeptide(L)'
;LRNTSKPTSIVGNGTPASCNQSALVAALLKGGINIFNCGSGHNITININVSLQISSINDTIIDGAGIATLNGLWRTRILKFDSGDFLYSTPTLTVQRLRLSNGALGILGSGLIISNSHFETNTATGNGGNLGNGGNGGAISFDGLGRNNTICGTRFTGNQANKFDGPFFRVSYNVSEKHIFDNVLADSNFISINGNGLAGGFYIQGGTVTIRNGTIADNSATGAGGIFFVNDKSVTLNNVNH
;
A
#
# COMPACT_ATOMS: atom_id res chain seq x y z
N LEU A 1 1.45 4.42 -15.19
CA LEU A 1 1.66 5.67 -14.39
C LEU A 1 0.54 6.65 -14.72
N ARG A 2 0.06 7.42 -13.73
CA ARG A 2 -0.85 8.55 -13.95
C ARG A 2 -0.06 9.80 -14.37
N ASN A 3 -0.68 10.64 -15.20
CA ASN A 3 -0.09 11.91 -15.63
C ASN A 3 -0.10 12.91 -14.45
N THR A 4 1.06 13.50 -14.16
CA THR A 4 1.27 14.45 -13.06
C THR A 4 1.85 15.79 -13.51
N SER A 5 1.76 16.12 -14.81
CA SER A 5 2.33 17.36 -15.38
C SER A 5 1.64 18.65 -14.92
N LYS A 6 0.47 18.57 -14.27
CA LYS A 6 -0.28 19.70 -13.72
C LYS A 6 -0.60 19.44 -12.24
N PRO A 7 0.36 19.64 -11.32
CA PRO A 7 0.18 19.32 -9.91
C PRO A 7 -0.84 20.25 -9.24
N THR A 8 -1.64 19.70 -8.33
CA THR A 8 -2.48 20.45 -7.39
C THR A 8 -1.62 21.05 -6.26
N SER A 9 -0.65 20.27 -5.79
CA SER A 9 0.28 20.66 -4.73
C SER A 9 1.69 20.22 -5.05
N ILE A 10 2.65 21.02 -4.61
CA ILE A 10 4.08 20.70 -4.65
C ILE A 10 4.55 20.60 -3.19
N VAL A 11 5.12 19.46 -2.83
CA VAL A 11 5.74 19.22 -1.52
C VAL A 11 7.17 19.73 -1.59
N GLY A 12 7.49 20.72 -0.75
CA GLY A 12 8.79 21.39 -0.74
C GLY A 12 8.87 22.61 -1.67
N ASN A 13 10.00 23.31 -1.58
CA ASN A 13 10.27 24.56 -2.28
C ASN A 13 11.59 24.54 -3.09
N GLY A 14 12.14 23.35 -3.34
CA GLY A 14 13.41 23.17 -4.05
C GLY A 14 14.61 22.92 -3.15
N THR A 15 14.40 22.74 -1.84
CA THR A 15 15.47 22.35 -0.90
C THR A 15 15.15 21.03 -0.21
N PRO A 16 16.14 20.18 0.13
CA PRO A 16 15.86 18.90 0.80
C PRO A 16 15.10 19.06 2.12
N ALA A 17 15.46 20.08 2.93
CA ALA A 17 14.83 20.35 4.22
C ALA A 17 13.35 20.77 4.11
N SER A 18 12.94 21.36 2.98
CA SER A 18 11.55 21.76 2.75
C SER A 18 10.62 20.57 2.51
N CYS A 19 11.16 19.43 2.11
CA CYS A 19 10.41 18.20 1.94
C CYS A 19 10.33 17.44 3.26
N ASN A 20 9.37 17.86 4.08
CA ASN A 20 9.14 17.31 5.41
C ASN A 20 7.67 16.88 5.58
N GLN A 21 7.38 16.23 6.71
CA GLN A 21 6.05 15.71 7.01
C GLN A 21 4.97 16.79 6.95
N SER A 22 5.24 18.01 7.42
CA SER A 22 4.27 19.10 7.43
C SER A 22 3.88 19.54 6.02
N ALA A 23 4.86 19.69 5.13
CA ALA A 23 4.61 20.02 3.72
C ALA A 23 3.78 18.93 3.03
N LEU A 24 4.07 17.66 3.33
CA LEU A 24 3.32 16.53 2.79
C LEU A 24 1.88 16.50 3.32
N VAL A 25 1.65 16.71 4.63
CA VAL A 25 0.30 16.80 5.21
C VAL A 25 -0.52 17.89 4.51
N ALA A 26 0.04 19.09 4.36
CA ALA A 26 -0.64 20.21 3.73
C ALA A 26 -1.05 19.92 2.28
N ALA A 27 -0.26 19.12 1.56
CA ALA A 27 -0.55 18.67 0.21
C ALA A 27 -1.68 17.61 0.20
N LEU A 28 -1.56 16.56 1.03
CA LEU A 28 -2.49 15.43 1.07
C LEU A 28 -3.91 15.80 1.53
N LEU A 29 -4.04 16.81 2.40
CA LEU A 29 -5.36 17.31 2.83
C LEU A 29 -6.16 17.95 1.68
N LYS A 30 -5.48 18.47 0.65
CA LYS A 30 -6.14 19.02 -0.54
C LYS A 30 -6.59 17.92 -1.51
N GLY A 31 -5.97 16.74 -1.43
CA GLY A 31 -6.08 15.69 -2.44
C GLY A 31 -5.46 16.11 -3.77
N GLY A 32 -5.98 15.63 -4.88
CA GLY A 32 -5.49 15.95 -6.22
C GLY A 32 -4.10 15.38 -6.49
N ILE A 33 -3.33 16.06 -7.35
CA ILE A 33 -1.99 15.62 -7.78
C ILE A 33 -0.93 16.25 -6.88
N ASN A 34 -0.17 15.42 -6.17
CA ASN A 34 0.87 15.83 -5.24
C ASN A 34 2.23 15.33 -5.73
N ILE A 35 3.12 16.26 -6.08
CA ILE A 35 4.49 15.99 -6.53
C ILE A 35 5.52 16.57 -5.55
N PHE A 36 6.79 16.19 -5.69
CA PHE A 36 7.88 16.65 -4.82
C PHE A 36 8.82 17.62 -5.55
N ASN A 37 9.19 18.72 -4.89
CA ASN A 37 10.25 19.62 -5.30
C ASN A 37 11.23 19.81 -4.13
N CYS A 38 12.24 18.95 -4.07
CA CYS A 38 13.15 18.83 -2.93
C CYS A 38 14.60 19.17 -3.27
N GLY A 39 14.83 19.80 -4.41
CA GLY A 39 16.17 20.00 -4.97
C GLY A 39 16.61 18.82 -5.84
N SER A 40 17.58 19.07 -6.71
CA SER A 40 18.11 18.06 -7.64
C SER A 40 19.07 17.09 -6.95
N GLY A 41 19.15 15.85 -7.45
CA GLY A 41 20.27 14.93 -7.19
C GLY A 41 20.23 14.11 -5.90
N HIS A 42 19.16 14.20 -5.09
CA HIS A 42 19.11 13.50 -3.80
C HIS A 42 17.86 12.64 -3.64
N ASN A 43 18.06 11.40 -3.17
CA ASN A 43 16.99 10.65 -2.54
C ASN A 43 16.62 11.35 -1.23
N ILE A 44 15.35 11.63 -1.05
CA ILE A 44 14.83 12.24 0.18
C ILE A 44 14.19 11.17 1.05
N THR A 45 14.37 11.30 2.35
CA THR A 45 13.62 10.52 3.34
C THR A 45 12.80 11.45 4.20
N ILE A 46 11.49 11.29 4.15
CA ILE A 46 10.55 12.02 5.00
C ILE A 46 10.13 11.10 6.13
N ASN A 47 10.59 11.41 7.33
CA ASN A 47 10.19 10.70 8.54
C ASN A 47 8.75 11.06 8.90
N ILE A 48 7.91 10.03 9.07
CA ILE A 48 6.49 10.14 9.37
C ILE A 48 6.29 9.72 10.83
N ASN A 49 6.16 10.70 11.70
CA ASN A 49 5.96 10.48 13.14
C ASN A 49 4.49 10.28 13.52
N VAL A 50 3.58 10.71 12.65
CA VAL A 50 2.13 10.64 12.82
C VAL A 50 1.51 10.22 11.51
N SER A 51 0.58 9.26 11.52
CA SER A 51 -0.12 8.82 10.30
C SER A 51 -0.65 9.99 9.49
N LEU A 52 -0.31 9.99 8.20
CA LEU A 52 -0.82 10.98 7.27
C LEU A 52 -2.26 10.64 6.92
N GLN A 53 -3.14 11.63 7.07
CA GLN A 53 -4.51 11.58 6.60
C GLN A 53 -4.57 12.03 5.14
N ILE A 54 -5.44 11.41 4.37
CA ILE A 54 -5.66 11.71 2.96
C ILE A 54 -7.08 12.27 2.82
N SER A 55 -7.27 13.19 1.88
CA SER A 55 -8.60 13.70 1.55
C SER A 55 -9.58 12.56 1.27
N SER A 56 -10.70 12.52 1.98
CA SER A 56 -11.82 11.60 1.73
C SER A 56 -12.79 12.13 0.68
N ILE A 57 -12.46 13.24 0.02
CA ILE A 57 -13.33 13.91 -0.96
C ILE A 57 -12.76 13.76 -2.37
N ASN A 58 -11.45 14.00 -2.52
CA ASN A 58 -10.80 14.06 -3.83
C ASN A 58 -9.88 12.86 -4.05
N ASP A 59 -9.86 12.35 -5.29
CA ASP A 59 -8.80 11.46 -5.75
C ASP A 59 -7.43 12.05 -5.43
N THR A 60 -6.54 11.22 -4.92
CA THR A 60 -5.21 11.66 -4.49
C THR A 60 -4.15 10.86 -5.23
N ILE A 61 -3.28 11.56 -5.95
CA ILE A 61 -2.06 11.00 -6.55
C ILE A 61 -0.87 11.49 -5.73
N ILE A 62 -0.07 10.56 -5.21
CA ILE A 62 1.24 10.83 -4.61
C ILE A 62 2.29 10.31 -5.59
N ASP A 63 3.06 11.22 -6.16
CA ASP A 63 4.11 10.89 -7.11
C ASP A 63 5.48 11.27 -6.58
N GLY A 64 6.22 10.28 -6.09
CA GLY A 64 7.53 10.46 -5.49
C GLY A 64 8.65 10.77 -6.48
N ALA A 65 8.36 10.82 -7.79
CA ALA A 65 9.31 11.00 -8.88
C ALA A 65 10.50 10.02 -8.91
N GLY A 66 10.47 8.97 -8.09
CA GLY A 66 11.54 7.98 -7.92
C GLY A 66 12.60 8.38 -6.88
N ILE A 67 12.45 9.56 -6.26
CA ILE A 67 13.43 10.10 -5.30
C ILE A 67 12.93 10.09 -3.85
N ALA A 68 11.61 9.98 -3.64
CA ALA A 68 11.02 10.13 -2.32
C ALA A 68 10.84 8.79 -1.58
N THR A 69 11.31 8.76 -0.34
CA THR A 69 11.05 7.71 0.65
C THR A 69 10.21 8.26 1.79
N LEU A 70 9.10 7.59 2.11
CA LEU A 70 8.35 7.80 3.35
C LEU A 70 8.78 6.75 4.37
N ASN A 71 9.25 7.20 5.53
CA ASN A 71 9.77 6.35 6.59
C ASN A 71 8.85 6.42 7.81
N GLY A 72 8.13 5.33 8.11
CA GLY A 72 7.18 5.24 9.23
C GLY A 72 7.84 5.03 10.61
N LEU A 73 9.17 4.91 10.66
CA LEU A 73 9.96 4.78 11.89
C LEU A 73 9.57 3.60 12.79
N TRP A 74 8.87 2.59 12.25
CA TRP A 74 8.29 1.45 12.97
C TRP A 74 7.27 1.83 14.05
N ARG A 75 6.76 3.06 14.04
CA ARG A 75 5.89 3.60 15.09
C ARG A 75 4.44 3.70 14.67
N THR A 76 4.20 3.94 13.39
CA THR A 76 2.88 4.28 12.87
C THR A 76 2.65 3.65 11.52
N ARG A 77 1.38 3.52 11.11
CA ARG A 77 1.06 3.43 9.69
C ARG A 77 1.43 4.74 9.01
N ILE A 78 2.09 4.69 7.86
CA ILE A 78 2.53 5.88 7.10
C ILE A 78 1.31 6.67 6.62
N LEU A 79 0.37 6.00 5.94
CA LEU A 79 -0.90 6.59 5.54
C LEU A 79 -2.04 5.83 6.19
N LYS A 80 -3.04 6.57 6.68
CA LYS A 80 -4.35 6.03 7.01
C LYS A 80 -5.37 6.74 6.13
N PHE A 81 -5.99 5.99 5.24
CA PHE A 81 -7.16 6.41 4.51
C PHE A 81 -8.37 5.75 5.16
N ASP A 82 -9.35 6.55 5.57
CA ASP A 82 -10.64 6.09 6.08
C ASP A 82 -11.70 7.04 5.52
N SER A 83 -12.50 6.58 4.54
CA SER A 83 -13.58 7.41 3.98
C SER A 83 -14.72 7.63 4.95
N GLY A 84 -14.78 6.92 6.09
CA GLY A 84 -15.92 6.89 7.00
C GLY A 84 -17.15 6.16 6.42
N ASP A 85 -17.20 5.96 5.10
CA ASP A 85 -18.23 5.23 4.39
C ASP A 85 -17.62 4.01 3.68
N PHE A 86 -17.81 2.84 4.29
CA PHE A 86 -17.32 1.57 3.77
C PHE A 86 -18.17 1.02 2.61
N LEU A 87 -19.23 1.71 2.19
CA LEU A 87 -20.18 1.24 1.17
C LEU A 87 -19.96 1.85 -0.22
N TYR A 88 -19.32 3.03 -0.32
CA TYR A 88 -19.09 3.70 -1.61
C TYR A 88 -17.61 3.94 -1.93
N SER A 89 -17.25 3.78 -3.21
CA SER A 89 -15.88 3.87 -3.71
C SER A 89 -15.52 5.28 -4.19
N THR A 90 -15.40 6.22 -3.28
CA THR A 90 -14.80 7.52 -3.57
C THR A 90 -14.14 8.07 -2.33
N PRO A 91 -12.91 8.63 -2.45
CA PRO A 91 -12.03 8.71 -3.62
C PRO A 91 -11.05 7.52 -3.81
N THR A 92 -10.22 7.57 -4.87
CA THR A 92 -9.10 6.65 -5.16
C THR A 92 -7.75 7.23 -4.71
N LEU A 93 -6.94 6.40 -4.03
CA LEU A 93 -5.52 6.68 -3.80
C LEU A 93 -4.66 6.08 -4.90
N THR A 94 -3.81 6.91 -5.51
CA THR A 94 -2.72 6.48 -6.39
C THR A 94 -1.37 6.77 -5.73
N VAL A 95 -0.53 5.75 -5.61
CA VAL A 95 0.88 5.89 -5.21
C VAL A 95 1.77 5.52 -6.40
N GLN A 96 2.69 6.40 -6.79
CA GLN A 96 3.62 6.08 -7.86
C GLN A 96 5.04 6.60 -7.64
N ARG A 97 6.03 5.84 -8.11
CA ARG A 97 7.45 6.17 -8.02
C ARG A 97 7.87 6.59 -6.61
N LEU A 98 7.37 5.86 -5.62
CA LEU A 98 7.57 6.15 -4.20
C LEU A 98 8.15 4.93 -3.49
N ARG A 99 9.00 5.18 -2.49
CA ARG A 99 9.47 4.16 -1.55
C ARG A 99 8.78 4.36 -0.20
N LEU A 100 8.31 3.28 0.40
CA LEU A 100 7.69 3.25 1.71
C LEU A 100 8.41 2.21 2.57
N SER A 101 8.91 2.67 3.71
CA SER A 101 9.73 1.87 4.61
C SER A 101 9.30 2.04 6.06
N ASN A 102 9.48 0.99 6.86
CA ASN A 102 9.29 1.02 8.31
C ASN A 102 7.88 1.48 8.73
N GLY A 103 6.84 1.28 7.91
CA GLY A 103 5.46 1.54 8.30
C GLY A 103 4.43 1.21 7.23
N ALA A 104 3.31 0.61 7.63
CA ALA A 104 2.29 0.12 6.70
C ALA A 104 1.38 1.24 6.14
N LEU A 105 0.68 0.95 5.04
CA LEU A 105 -0.48 1.69 4.53
C LEU A 105 -1.77 1.04 5.00
N GLY A 106 -2.65 1.81 5.63
CA GLY A 106 -4.02 1.40 5.92
C GLY A 106 -5.00 2.06 4.97
N ILE A 107 -5.63 1.28 4.12
CA ILE A 107 -6.64 1.74 3.17
C ILE A 107 -7.98 1.13 3.56
N LEU A 108 -8.83 1.96 4.14
CA LEU A 108 -10.21 1.64 4.47
C LEU A 108 -11.07 2.54 3.62
N GLY A 109 -11.85 1.98 2.70
CA GLY A 109 -12.85 2.82 2.07
C GLY A 109 -12.50 3.43 0.69
N SER A 110 -11.30 3.19 0.14
CA SER A 110 -10.81 3.79 -1.12
C SER A 110 -10.47 2.77 -2.21
N GLY A 111 -10.52 3.17 -3.48
CA GLY A 111 -9.82 2.43 -4.55
C GLY A 111 -8.30 2.60 -4.45
N LEU A 112 -7.51 1.64 -4.91
CA LEU A 112 -6.05 1.68 -4.77
C LEU A 112 -5.31 1.43 -6.09
N ILE A 113 -4.45 2.36 -6.48
CA ILE A 113 -3.54 2.19 -7.62
C ILE A 113 -2.12 2.38 -7.13
N ILE A 114 -1.25 1.43 -7.46
CA ILE A 114 0.17 1.50 -7.14
C ILE A 114 0.97 1.24 -8.41
N SER A 115 1.98 2.05 -8.68
CA SER A 115 2.82 1.89 -9.86
C SER A 115 4.28 2.21 -9.58
N ASN A 116 5.19 1.34 -10.01
CA ASN A 116 6.64 1.56 -9.95
C ASN A 116 7.11 2.00 -8.56
N SER A 117 6.64 1.33 -7.50
CA SER A 117 6.88 1.71 -6.11
C SER A 117 7.54 0.57 -5.33
N HIS A 118 8.11 0.88 -4.18
CA HIS A 118 8.83 -0.07 -3.33
C HIS A 118 8.28 -0.01 -1.91
N PHE A 119 7.84 -1.14 -1.39
CA PHE A 119 7.39 -1.33 -0.02
C PHE A 119 8.36 -2.28 0.66
N GLU A 120 9.21 -1.74 1.52
CA GLU A 120 10.25 -2.54 2.16
C GLU A 120 10.21 -2.44 3.66
N THR A 121 10.52 -3.54 4.34
CA THR A 121 10.75 -3.51 5.80
C THR A 121 9.62 -2.79 6.53
N ASN A 122 8.38 -2.93 6.08
CA ASN A 122 7.24 -2.31 6.74
C ASN A 122 6.68 -3.30 7.77
N THR A 123 6.32 -2.78 8.94
CA THR A 123 5.58 -3.55 9.94
C THR A 123 4.23 -2.92 10.20
N ALA A 124 3.20 -3.76 10.23
CA ALA A 124 1.91 -3.37 10.80
C ALA A 124 2.08 -3.20 12.31
N THR A 125 1.99 -1.98 12.84
CA THR A 125 2.22 -1.72 14.27
C THR A 125 1.03 -2.06 15.18
N GLY A 126 -0.14 -2.36 14.60
CA GLY A 126 -1.30 -2.85 15.32
C GLY A 126 -1.26 -4.36 15.58
N ASN A 127 -2.24 -4.85 16.33
CA ASN A 127 -2.48 -6.24 16.67
C ASN A 127 -3.92 -6.64 16.32
N GLY A 128 -4.11 -7.91 15.95
CA GLY A 128 -5.43 -8.43 15.58
C GLY A 128 -5.91 -7.96 14.19
N GLY A 129 -7.05 -8.50 13.78
CA GLY A 129 -7.77 -8.09 12.58
C GLY A 129 -8.96 -7.23 12.97
N ASN A 130 -10.17 -7.74 12.67
CA ASN A 130 -11.41 -7.25 13.26
C ASN A 130 -11.98 -8.38 14.15
N LEU A 131 -12.09 -8.24 15.49
CA LEU A 131 -11.71 -7.11 16.34
C LEU A 131 -10.17 -6.93 16.46
N GLY A 132 -9.70 -5.69 16.59
CA GLY A 132 -8.28 -5.34 16.69
C GLY A 132 -8.00 -3.89 16.30
N ASN A 133 -6.72 -3.50 16.29
CA ASN A 133 -6.26 -2.18 15.84
C ASN A 133 -5.33 -2.27 14.61
N GLY A 134 -5.38 -3.38 13.87
CA GLY A 134 -4.81 -3.52 12.53
C GLY A 134 -3.38 -4.06 12.49
N GLY A 135 -3.22 -5.37 12.70
CA GLY A 135 -1.97 -6.12 12.50
C GLY A 135 -1.82 -6.76 11.11
N ASN A 136 -2.84 -6.66 10.26
CA ASN A 136 -2.83 -7.23 8.91
C ASN A 136 -2.00 -6.41 7.93
N GLY A 137 -1.34 -7.08 6.98
CA GLY A 137 -0.67 -6.44 5.84
C GLY A 137 0.47 -5.53 6.28
N GLY A 138 1.65 -6.12 6.46
CA GLY A 138 2.87 -5.47 6.89
C GLY A 138 3.25 -4.26 6.05
N ALA A 139 2.98 -4.29 4.74
CA ALA A 139 3.09 -3.11 3.87
C ALA A 139 1.74 -2.45 3.61
N ILE A 140 0.70 -3.21 3.27
CA ILE A 140 -0.61 -2.68 2.88
C ILE A 140 -1.72 -3.54 3.47
N SER A 141 -2.63 -2.87 4.17
CA SER A 141 -3.91 -3.42 4.59
C SER A 141 -5.00 -2.68 3.83
N PHE A 142 -5.81 -3.42 3.08
CA PHE A 142 -6.81 -2.88 2.19
C PHE A 142 -8.18 -3.56 2.36
N ASP A 143 -9.10 -2.86 3.01
CA ASP A 143 -10.42 -3.39 3.40
C ASP A 143 -11.56 -2.48 2.91
N GLY A 144 -12.69 -3.11 2.59
CA GLY A 144 -13.93 -2.45 2.23
C GLY A 144 -14.58 -2.99 0.96
N LEU A 145 -15.89 -2.77 0.86
CA LEU A 145 -16.79 -3.09 -0.27
C LEU A 145 -16.64 -2.16 -1.49
N GLY A 146 -16.84 -2.67 -2.69
CA GLY A 146 -16.91 -1.94 -3.96
C GLY A 146 -15.59 -1.42 -4.52
N ARG A 147 -14.42 -1.97 -4.15
CA ARG A 147 -13.12 -1.33 -4.42
C ARG A 147 -12.16 -2.18 -5.24
N ASN A 148 -11.71 -1.63 -6.36
CA ASN A 148 -10.69 -2.26 -7.20
C ASN A 148 -9.27 -1.90 -6.72
N ASN A 149 -8.31 -2.78 -7.01
CA ASN A 149 -6.91 -2.37 -7.02
C ASN A 149 -6.18 -2.74 -8.31
N THR A 150 -5.17 -1.93 -8.63
CA THR A 150 -4.20 -2.21 -9.67
C THR A 150 -2.81 -1.89 -9.16
N ILE A 151 -1.95 -2.90 -9.10
CA ILE A 151 -0.57 -2.79 -8.62
C ILE A 151 0.35 -3.23 -9.76
N CYS A 152 1.21 -2.33 -10.22
CA CYS A 152 2.09 -2.58 -11.36
C CYS A 152 3.54 -2.21 -11.08
N GLY A 153 4.49 -3.04 -11.50
CA GLY A 153 5.92 -2.73 -11.42
C GLY A 153 6.40 -2.50 -9.98
N THR A 154 5.77 -3.14 -9.00
CA THR A 154 5.92 -2.81 -7.57
C THR A 154 6.56 -3.96 -6.82
N ARG A 155 7.42 -3.64 -5.86
CA ARG A 155 8.13 -4.61 -5.02
C ARG A 155 7.68 -4.52 -3.57
N PHE A 156 7.49 -5.68 -2.95
CA PHE A 156 7.19 -5.89 -1.53
C PHE A 156 8.30 -6.76 -0.95
N THR A 157 9.21 -6.20 -0.17
CA THR A 157 10.41 -6.90 0.31
C THR A 157 10.57 -6.82 1.83
N GLY A 158 10.67 -7.95 2.52
CA GLY A 158 10.97 -7.94 3.95
C GLY A 158 9.89 -7.32 4.84
N ASN A 159 8.63 -7.30 4.39
CA ASN A 159 7.54 -6.74 5.18
C ASN A 159 7.03 -7.77 6.20
N GLN A 160 6.68 -7.28 7.37
CA GLN A 160 6.22 -8.09 8.49
C GLN A 160 4.81 -7.72 8.92
N ALA A 161 3.93 -8.72 9.01
CA ALA A 161 2.65 -8.53 9.67
C ALA A 161 2.59 -9.18 11.06
N ASN A 162 1.75 -8.58 11.88
CA ASN A 162 1.39 -9.11 13.19
C ASN A 162 0.15 -10.01 13.13
N LYS A 163 -0.59 -10.01 12.01
CA LYS A 163 -1.81 -10.81 11.83
C LYS A 163 -2.08 -11.14 10.35
N PHE A 164 -2.57 -12.35 10.07
CA PHE A 164 -3.13 -12.83 8.79
C PHE A 164 -2.27 -12.83 7.51
N ASP A 165 -1.59 -11.75 7.11
CA ASP A 165 -0.89 -11.68 5.82
C ASP A 165 0.40 -10.86 5.87
N GLY A 166 1.46 -11.31 5.21
CA GLY A 166 2.78 -10.66 5.11
C GLY A 166 2.74 -9.22 4.57
N PRO A 167 2.84 -8.95 3.26
CA PRO A 167 2.91 -7.60 2.71
C PRO A 167 1.56 -7.00 2.26
N PHE A 168 0.60 -7.75 1.73
CA PHE A 168 -0.62 -7.20 1.14
C PHE A 168 -1.86 -8.00 1.53
N PHE A 169 -2.68 -7.38 2.39
CA PHE A 169 -3.93 -7.95 2.87
C PHE A 169 -5.12 -7.25 2.22
N ARG A 170 -5.94 -7.99 1.45
CA ARG A 170 -7.15 -7.49 0.79
C ARG A 170 -8.39 -8.26 1.24
N VAL A 171 -9.41 -7.53 1.73
CA VAL A 171 -10.75 -8.10 2.01
C VAL A 171 -11.85 -7.39 1.23
N SER A 172 -12.31 -8.04 0.17
CA SER A 172 -13.49 -7.67 -0.60
C SER A 172 -14.75 -8.35 -0.08
N TYR A 173 -15.87 -7.64 -0.21
CA TYR A 173 -17.20 -8.15 0.06
C TYR A 173 -18.06 -8.20 -1.23
N ASN A 174 -17.47 -8.01 -2.42
CA ASN A 174 -18.18 -8.02 -3.70
C ASN A 174 -17.41 -8.80 -4.77
N VAL A 175 -18.06 -9.81 -5.35
CA VAL A 175 -17.53 -10.69 -6.40
C VAL A 175 -17.22 -10.00 -7.73
N SER A 176 -17.66 -8.76 -7.93
CA SER A 176 -17.45 -7.99 -9.18
C SER A 176 -16.20 -7.11 -9.16
N GLU A 177 -15.55 -6.98 -8.00
CA GLU A 177 -14.32 -6.19 -7.88
C GLU A 177 -13.16 -6.84 -8.63
N LYS A 178 -12.18 -6.02 -9.00
CA LYS A 178 -11.02 -6.43 -9.79
C LYS A 178 -9.73 -6.10 -9.03
N HIS A 179 -8.91 -7.12 -8.86
CA HIS A 179 -7.62 -7.06 -8.20
C HIS A 179 -6.54 -7.47 -9.19
N ILE A 180 -5.84 -6.48 -9.74
CA ILE A 180 -4.85 -6.70 -10.80
C ILE A 180 -3.45 -6.46 -10.24
N PHE A 181 -2.57 -7.43 -10.45
CA PHE A 181 -1.16 -7.39 -10.11
C PHE A 181 -0.37 -7.70 -11.38
N ASP A 182 0.53 -6.81 -11.77
CA ASP A 182 1.34 -6.96 -12.98
C ASP A 182 2.78 -6.57 -12.71
N ASN A 183 3.75 -7.45 -13.01
CA ASN A 183 5.15 -7.18 -12.73
C ASN A 183 5.39 -6.86 -11.24
N VAL A 184 4.95 -7.78 -10.37
CA VAL A 184 5.08 -7.65 -8.92
C VAL A 184 6.13 -8.61 -8.36
N LEU A 185 6.88 -8.16 -7.36
CA LEU A 185 7.75 -9.01 -6.55
C LEU A 185 7.23 -8.97 -5.11
N ALA A 186 6.92 -10.13 -4.53
CA ALA A 186 6.78 -10.30 -3.09
C ALA A 186 7.89 -11.23 -2.61
N ASP A 187 8.86 -10.68 -1.91
CA ASP A 187 10.06 -11.40 -1.50
C ASP A 187 10.34 -11.25 0.00
N SER A 188 10.73 -12.34 0.66
CA SER A 188 11.19 -12.32 2.05
C SER A 188 10.17 -11.72 3.04
N ASN A 189 8.87 -11.74 2.72
CA ASN A 189 7.84 -11.21 3.61
C ASN A 189 7.38 -12.30 4.57
N PHE A 190 7.00 -11.90 5.79
CA PHE A 190 6.66 -12.87 6.80
C PHE A 190 5.59 -12.38 7.77
N ILE A 191 5.00 -13.33 8.48
CA ILE A 191 4.09 -13.06 9.59
C ILE A 191 4.77 -13.54 10.87
N SER A 192 4.65 -12.77 11.94
CA SER A 192 5.05 -13.23 13.27
C SER A 192 4.42 -14.59 13.58
N ILE A 193 5.17 -15.49 14.23
CA ILE A 193 4.72 -16.86 14.55
C ILE A 193 3.38 -16.89 15.32
N ASN A 194 3.11 -15.86 16.13
CA ASN A 194 1.89 -15.72 16.92
C ASN A 194 0.74 -15.01 16.16
N GLY A 195 0.95 -14.66 14.90
CA GLY A 195 0.04 -13.85 14.08
C GLY A 195 -1.09 -14.63 13.41
N ASN A 196 -1.19 -15.96 13.60
CA ASN A 196 -2.11 -16.83 12.87
C ASN A 196 -2.03 -16.57 11.36
N GLY A 197 -0.83 -16.74 10.80
CA GLY A 197 -0.55 -16.35 9.44
C GLY A 197 -1.32 -17.19 8.43
N LEU A 198 -2.03 -16.54 7.52
CA LEU A 198 -2.76 -17.16 6.42
C LEU A 198 -1.94 -17.15 5.13
N ALA A 199 -1.20 -16.06 4.87
CA ALA A 199 -0.36 -15.90 3.66
C ALA A 199 0.94 -15.14 3.91
N GLY A 200 2.10 -15.70 3.61
CA GLY A 200 3.37 -14.96 3.71
C GLY A 200 3.52 -13.94 2.57
N GLY A 201 2.97 -14.24 1.40
CA GLY A 201 3.06 -13.47 0.16
C GLY A 201 1.88 -12.54 -0.08
N PHE A 202 0.70 -13.03 -0.46
CA PHE A 202 -0.48 -12.16 -0.64
C PHE A 202 -1.73 -12.83 -0.10
N TYR A 203 -2.56 -12.08 0.60
CA TYR A 203 -3.90 -12.50 1.02
C TYR A 203 -4.92 -11.68 0.27
N ILE A 204 -5.75 -12.36 -0.51
CA ILE A 204 -6.80 -11.73 -1.29
C ILE A 204 -8.08 -12.49 -1.03
N GLN A 205 -9.07 -11.77 -0.53
CA GLN A 205 -10.41 -12.28 -0.35
C GLN A 205 -11.37 -11.55 -1.28
N GLY A 206 -12.15 -12.32 -2.03
CA GLY A 206 -13.27 -11.83 -2.86
C GLY A 206 -12.86 -11.12 -4.15
N GLY A 207 -13.84 -10.93 -5.03
CA GLY A 207 -13.65 -10.28 -6.33
C GLY A 207 -13.05 -11.22 -7.38
N THR A 208 -12.39 -10.64 -8.37
CA THR A 208 -11.69 -11.33 -9.45
C THR A 208 -10.22 -10.94 -9.43
N VAL A 209 -9.34 -11.93 -9.43
CA VAL A 209 -7.90 -11.70 -9.31
C VAL A 209 -7.19 -12.06 -10.61
N THR A 210 -6.31 -11.16 -11.06
CA THR A 210 -5.34 -11.42 -12.11
C THR A 210 -3.95 -11.05 -11.63
N ILE A 211 -3.07 -12.03 -11.54
CA ILE A 211 -1.63 -11.81 -11.31
C ILE A 211 -0.89 -12.22 -12.57
N ARG A 212 -0.06 -11.31 -13.09
CA ARG A 212 0.79 -11.60 -14.24
C ARG A 212 2.21 -11.07 -14.11
N ASN A 213 3.16 -11.79 -14.69
CA ASN A 213 4.59 -11.45 -14.68
C ASN A 213 5.13 -11.24 -13.25
N GLY A 214 4.73 -12.08 -12.31
CA GLY A 214 5.02 -11.91 -10.88
C GLY A 214 6.07 -12.87 -10.35
N THR A 215 6.67 -12.53 -9.21
CA THR A 215 7.50 -13.44 -8.41
C THR A 215 7.10 -13.34 -6.95
N ILE A 216 6.75 -14.46 -6.33
CA ILE A 216 6.39 -14.59 -4.92
C ILE A 216 7.38 -15.58 -4.29
N ALA A 217 8.47 -15.09 -3.72
CA ALA A 217 9.59 -15.92 -3.28
C ALA A 217 9.91 -15.68 -1.81
N ASP A 218 10.47 -16.71 -1.15
CA ASP A 218 11.06 -16.61 0.19
C ASP A 218 10.13 -16.03 1.27
N ASN A 219 8.81 -16.14 1.06
CA ASN A 219 7.80 -15.66 1.99
C ASN A 219 7.44 -16.75 3.01
N SER A 220 7.08 -16.35 4.23
CA SER A 220 6.79 -17.29 5.34
C SER A 220 5.54 -16.94 6.14
N ALA A 221 4.70 -17.94 6.37
CA ALA A 221 3.59 -17.88 7.31
C ALA A 221 3.34 -19.28 7.89
N THR A 222 2.64 -19.34 9.02
CA THR A 222 2.17 -20.62 9.60
C THR A 222 1.12 -21.34 8.74
N GLY A 223 0.46 -20.60 7.84
CA GLY A 223 -0.49 -21.10 6.84
C GLY A 223 0.19 -21.26 5.47
N ALA A 224 -0.25 -20.50 4.47
CA ALA A 224 0.38 -20.52 3.15
C ALA A 224 1.63 -19.63 3.13
N GLY A 225 2.80 -20.17 2.76
CA GLY A 225 4.02 -19.36 2.61
C GLY A 225 3.90 -18.30 1.51
N GLY A 226 3.23 -18.62 0.40
CA GLY A 226 3.00 -17.73 -0.74
C GLY A 226 1.65 -17.02 -0.69
N ILE A 227 0.74 -17.38 -1.59
CA ILE A 227 -0.53 -16.66 -1.79
C ILE A 227 -1.71 -17.44 -1.16
N PHE A 228 -2.67 -16.72 -0.59
CA PHE A 228 -3.94 -17.26 -0.11
C PHE A 228 -5.13 -16.51 -0.74
N PHE A 229 -5.99 -17.28 -1.42
CA PHE A 229 -7.22 -16.81 -2.04
C PHE A 229 -8.43 -17.37 -1.28
N VAL A 230 -9.47 -16.56 -1.07
CA VAL A 230 -10.69 -17.00 -0.40
C VAL A 230 -11.91 -16.22 -0.86
N ASN A 231 -12.99 -16.93 -1.18
CA ASN A 231 -14.25 -16.36 -1.68
C ASN A 231 -14.11 -15.54 -2.99
N ASP A 232 -13.01 -15.70 -3.72
CA ASP A 232 -12.83 -15.10 -5.04
C ASP A 232 -13.75 -15.76 -6.07
N LYS A 233 -14.32 -14.94 -6.95
CA LYS A 233 -15.11 -15.40 -8.09
C LYS A 233 -14.25 -16.12 -9.13
N SER A 234 -13.03 -15.63 -9.34
CA SER A 234 -12.06 -16.24 -10.26
C SER A 234 -10.65 -15.75 -9.97
N VAL A 235 -9.67 -16.62 -10.15
CA VAL A 235 -8.24 -16.30 -10.03
C VAL A 235 -7.53 -16.70 -11.32
N THR A 236 -6.74 -15.79 -11.88
CA THR A 236 -5.88 -16.03 -13.05
C THR A 236 -4.44 -15.72 -12.68
N LEU A 237 -3.55 -16.70 -12.83
CA LEU A 237 -2.10 -16.53 -12.70
C LEU A 237 -1.46 -16.77 -14.07
N ASN A 238 -0.69 -15.81 -14.58
CA ASN A 238 0.00 -15.91 -15.87
C ASN A 238 1.46 -15.47 -15.74
N ASN A 239 2.41 -16.38 -15.99
CA ASN A 239 3.84 -16.09 -15.81
C ASN A 239 4.15 -15.63 -14.37
N VAL A 240 3.76 -16.45 -13.40
CA VAL A 240 3.96 -16.17 -11.96
C VAL A 240 4.78 -17.28 -11.34
N ASN A 241 6.02 -16.95 -10.96
CA ASN A 241 6.83 -17.83 -10.13
C ASN A 241 6.39 -17.65 -8.67
N HIS A 242 5.96 -18.72 -8.01
CA HIS A 242 5.48 -18.68 -6.64
C HIS A 242 5.67 -20.03 -5.95
#